data_AF-A0A163YQ65-F1
#
_entry.id   AF-A0A163YQ65-F1
#
_cell.length_a   1.000
_cell.length_b   1.000
_cell.length_c   1.000
_cell.angle_alpha   90.00
_cell.angle_beta   90.00
_cell.angle_gamma   90.00
#
_symmetry.space_group_name_H-M   'P 1'
#
loop_
_entity.id
_entity.type
_entity.pdbx_description
1 polymer ?
#
loop_
_entity_poly.entity_id
_entity_poly.type
_entity_poly.pdbx_seq_one_letter_code
_entity_poly.pdbx_strand_id
1 'polypeptide(L)'
;MSDRLHSEPALVQFSERLTNSAAFGALFREGMDLVEETAAYLDGVGRSEAKALDRSVSLTYATESMRLTTRLMQLASWLLLHRAVKEGEMTLTQANREKTKVKLSAADPSPEEMLLKLPEQLQILIARSMVLQTKVRRLDVSIHAATTTHAPIGNPLVPQLNRLKAAFER
;
A
#
# COMPACT_ATOMS: atom_id res chain seq x y z
N MET A 1 18.90 28.91 -40.95
CA MET A 1 18.66 27.45 -40.97
C MET A 1 18.41 27.02 -39.55
N SER A 2 17.17 26.62 -39.27
CA SER A 2 16.59 26.56 -37.93
C SER A 2 16.99 25.30 -37.17
N ASP A 3 17.35 25.50 -35.91
CA ASP A 3 17.69 24.50 -34.89
C ASP A 3 16.57 23.47 -34.73
N ARG A 4 16.91 22.17 -34.88
CA ARG A 4 16.04 21.06 -34.50
C ARG A 4 16.25 20.75 -33.02
N LEU A 5 15.41 21.33 -32.17
CA LEU A 5 15.24 20.90 -30.80
C LEU A 5 14.86 19.40 -30.80
N HIS A 6 15.79 18.57 -30.36
CA HIS A 6 15.55 17.17 -30.07
C HIS A 6 14.54 17.10 -28.92
N SER A 7 13.33 16.62 -29.20
CA SER A 7 12.40 16.19 -28.17
C SER A 7 13.01 14.99 -27.45
N GLU A 8 13.53 15.20 -26.23
CA GLU A 8 13.83 14.11 -25.32
C GLU A 8 12.57 13.26 -25.12
N PRO A 9 12.63 11.93 -25.22
CA PRO A 9 11.50 11.09 -24.84
C PRO A 9 11.27 11.30 -23.34
N ALA A 10 10.14 11.94 -23.00
CA ALA A 10 9.73 12.15 -21.63
C ALA A 10 9.84 10.83 -20.86
N LEU A 11 10.76 10.77 -19.89
CA LEU A 11 10.95 9.64 -19.00
C LEU A 11 9.59 9.30 -18.39
N VAL A 12 9.01 8.19 -18.82
CA VAL A 12 7.69 7.76 -18.37
C VAL A 12 7.83 7.37 -16.90
N GLN A 13 7.27 8.20 -15.99
CA GLN A 13 7.28 7.91 -14.57
C GLN A 13 6.38 6.70 -14.29
N PHE A 14 6.99 5.52 -14.15
CA PHE A 14 6.31 4.26 -13.90
C PHE A 14 5.45 4.29 -12.62
N SER A 15 5.82 5.13 -11.64
CA SER A 15 5.06 5.37 -10.41
C SER A 15 3.67 6.00 -10.65
N GLU A 16 3.56 6.95 -11.58
CA GLU A 16 2.28 7.56 -11.97
C GLU A 16 1.38 6.54 -12.67
N ARG A 17 1.94 5.70 -13.56
CA ARG A 17 1.19 4.63 -14.23
C ARG A 17 0.72 3.53 -13.27
N LEU A 18 1.51 3.21 -12.25
CA LEU A 18 1.15 2.21 -11.23
C LEU A 18 0.00 2.68 -10.34
N THR A 19 -0.02 3.96 -9.96
CA THR A 19 -1.14 4.54 -9.20
C THR A 19 -2.40 4.63 -10.07
N ASN A 20 -2.23 4.87 -11.38
CA ASN A 20 -3.31 4.82 -12.37
C ASN A 20 -3.72 3.40 -12.80
N SER A 21 -3.10 2.35 -12.25
CA SER A 21 -3.35 0.96 -12.65
C SER A 21 -4.73 0.46 -12.22
N ALA A 22 -5.30 -0.44 -13.03
CA ALA A 22 -6.50 -1.21 -12.67
C ALA A 22 -6.31 -2.00 -11.36
N ALA A 23 -5.08 -2.40 -11.03
CA ALA A 23 -4.74 -3.10 -9.79
C ALA A 23 -5.02 -2.23 -8.54
N PHE A 24 -4.67 -0.94 -8.58
CA PHE A 24 -4.97 -0.02 -7.47
C PHE A 24 -6.49 0.15 -7.29
N GLY A 25 -7.23 0.32 -8.39
CA GLY A 25 -8.68 0.46 -8.33
C GLY A 25 -9.39 -0.75 -7.71
N ALA A 26 -8.90 -1.96 -8.00
CA ALA A 26 -9.41 -3.18 -7.36
C ALA A 26 -9.09 -3.23 -5.85
N LEU A 27 -7.85 -2.90 -5.47
CA LEU A 27 -7.44 -2.84 -4.05
C LEU A 27 -8.19 -1.76 -3.26
N PHE A 28 -8.47 -0.62 -3.89
CA PHE A 28 -9.23 0.46 -3.27
C PHE A 28 -10.64 0.00 -2.91
N ARG A 29 -11.35 -0.61 -3.87
CA ARG A 29 -12.68 -1.18 -3.62
C ARG A 29 -12.64 -2.27 -2.55
N GLU A 30 -11.76 -3.26 -2.71
CA GLU A 30 -11.56 -4.34 -1.73
C GLU A 30 -11.31 -3.79 -0.31
N GLY A 31 -10.55 -2.70 -0.18
CA GLY A 31 -10.29 -2.05 1.09
C GLY A 31 -11.49 -1.30 1.67
N MET A 32 -12.23 -0.56 0.86
CA MET A 32 -13.43 0.16 1.34
C MET A 32 -14.55 -0.81 1.70
N ASP A 33 -14.78 -1.84 0.88
CA ASP A 33 -15.77 -2.89 1.14
C ASP A 33 -15.45 -3.60 2.47
N LEU A 34 -14.19 -3.94 2.71
CA LEU A 34 -13.78 -4.61 3.94
C LEU A 34 -13.93 -3.72 5.19
N VAL A 35 -13.74 -2.40 5.06
CA VAL A 35 -14.00 -1.43 6.14
C VAL A 35 -15.49 -1.40 6.47
N GLU A 36 -16.34 -1.31 5.45
CA GLU A 36 -17.79 -1.28 5.61
C GLU A 36 -18.32 -2.59 6.22
N GLU A 37 -17.91 -3.74 5.69
CA GLU A 37 -18.27 -5.06 6.21
C GLU A 37 -17.85 -5.22 7.69
N THR A 38 -16.64 -4.75 8.04
CA THR A 38 -16.15 -4.82 9.42
C THR A 38 -16.96 -3.93 10.35
N ALA A 39 -17.29 -2.71 9.93
CA ALA A 39 -18.12 -1.81 10.72
C ALA A 39 -19.52 -2.42 10.94
N ALA A 40 -20.16 -2.91 9.89
CA ALA A 40 -21.47 -3.56 9.97
C ALA A 40 -21.45 -4.79 10.91
N TYR A 41 -20.39 -5.60 10.86
CA TYR A 41 -20.23 -6.74 11.75
C TYR A 41 -20.05 -6.30 13.22
N LEU A 42 -19.11 -5.40 13.50
CA LEU A 42 -18.78 -4.97 14.86
C LEU A 42 -19.91 -4.18 15.53
N ASP A 43 -20.73 -3.47 14.75
CA ASP A 43 -21.89 -2.74 15.26
C ASP A 43 -23.16 -3.59 15.34
N GLY A 44 -23.24 -4.67 14.57
CA GLY A 44 -24.35 -5.60 14.53
C GLY A 44 -24.06 -6.91 15.26
N VAL A 45 -24.02 -8.00 14.49
CA VAL A 45 -23.98 -9.38 15.00
C VAL A 45 -22.75 -9.68 15.87
N GLY A 46 -21.61 -9.04 15.59
CA GLY A 46 -20.38 -9.22 16.37
C GLY A 46 -20.54 -8.83 17.84
N ARG A 47 -21.41 -7.87 18.18
CA ARG A 47 -21.69 -7.54 19.59
C ARG A 47 -22.42 -8.67 20.31
N SER A 48 -23.33 -9.35 19.63
CA SER A 48 -24.08 -10.46 20.19
C SER A 48 -23.18 -11.67 20.37
N GLU A 49 -22.35 -11.97 19.36
CA GLU A 49 -21.36 -13.05 19.43
C GLU A 49 -20.36 -12.78 20.56
N ALA A 50 -19.82 -11.57 20.68
CA ALA A 50 -18.85 -11.20 21.72
C ALA A 50 -19.39 -11.38 23.16
N LYS A 51 -20.71 -11.21 23.36
CA LYS A 51 -21.38 -11.40 24.65
C LYS A 51 -21.59 -12.87 25.01
N ALA A 52 -21.66 -13.76 24.02
CA ALA A 52 -21.85 -15.19 24.22
C ALA A 52 -20.52 -15.92 24.50
N LEU A 53 -19.38 -15.26 24.31
CA LEU A 53 -18.05 -15.84 24.52
C LEU A 53 -17.70 -15.92 26.01
N ASP A 54 -16.92 -16.94 26.36
CA ASP A 54 -16.25 -17.02 27.65
C ASP A 54 -15.32 -15.83 27.88
N ARG A 55 -15.10 -15.47 29.15
CA ARG A 55 -14.33 -14.27 29.53
C ARG A 55 -12.94 -14.18 28.88
N SER A 56 -12.23 -15.30 28.79
CA SER A 56 -10.89 -15.36 28.17
C SER A 56 -10.95 -15.07 26.67
N VAL A 57 -11.92 -15.66 25.97
CA VAL A 57 -12.11 -15.50 24.51
C VAL A 57 -12.66 -14.12 24.19
N SER A 58 -13.53 -13.56 25.04
CA SER A 58 -14.05 -12.20 24.90
C SER A 58 -12.95 -11.13 24.97
N LEU A 59 -11.92 -11.32 25.81
CA LEU A 59 -10.75 -10.42 25.85
C LEU A 59 -9.93 -10.50 24.55
N THR A 60 -9.76 -11.71 24.00
CA THR A 60 -9.11 -11.90 22.69
C THR A 60 -9.92 -11.24 21.58
N TYR A 61 -11.24 -11.42 21.57
CA TYR A 61 -12.16 -10.76 20.63
C TYR A 61 -11.98 -9.24 20.64
N ALA A 62 -12.00 -8.63 21.83
CA ALA A 62 -11.85 -7.17 21.96
C ALA A 62 -10.49 -6.70 21.41
N THR A 63 -9.42 -7.41 21.75
CA THR A 63 -8.05 -7.09 21.31
C THR A 63 -7.90 -7.21 19.80
N GLU A 64 -8.37 -8.31 19.21
CA GLU A 64 -8.27 -8.55 17.77
C GLU A 64 -9.20 -7.66 16.97
N SER A 65 -10.38 -7.30 17.50
CA SER A 65 -11.27 -6.33 16.87
C SER A 65 -10.63 -4.94 16.79
N MET A 66 -9.96 -4.48 17.86
CA MET A 66 -9.23 -3.21 17.84
C MET A 66 -8.01 -3.25 16.89
N ARG A 67 -7.31 -4.39 16.83
CA ARG A 67 -6.20 -4.60 15.89
C ARG A 67 -6.69 -4.54 14.45
N LEU A 68 -7.81 -5.22 14.15
CA LEU A 68 -8.46 -5.23 12.86
C LEU A 68 -8.84 -3.81 12.43
N THR A 69 -9.57 -3.06 13.26
CA THR A 69 -10.00 -1.69 12.93
C THR A 69 -8.81 -0.75 12.75
N THR A 70 -7.78 -0.86 13.59
CA THR A 70 -6.55 -0.07 13.43
C THR A 70 -5.85 -0.39 12.11
N ARG A 71 -5.73 -1.67 11.76
CA ARG A 71 -5.14 -2.10 10.48
C ARG A 71 -5.94 -1.54 9.30
N LEU A 72 -7.27 -1.70 9.32
CA LEU A 72 -8.13 -1.21 8.25
C LEU A 72 -8.08 0.31 8.11
N MET A 73 -8.05 1.05 9.22
CA MET A 73 -7.91 2.51 9.19
C MET A 73 -6.60 2.95 8.56
N GLN A 74 -5.49 2.28 8.90
CA GLN A 74 -4.18 2.55 8.30
C GLN A 74 -4.18 2.26 6.79
N LEU A 75 -4.78 1.14 6.37
CA LEU A 75 -4.90 0.78 4.96
C LEU A 75 -5.79 1.76 4.21
N ALA A 76 -6.94 2.14 4.78
CA ALA A 76 -7.87 3.10 4.21
C ALA A 76 -7.20 4.47 4.03
N SER A 77 -6.48 4.95 5.03
CA SER A 77 -5.73 6.20 4.94
C SER A 77 -4.71 6.18 3.80
N TRP A 78 -3.94 5.09 3.66
CA TRP A 78 -3.00 4.93 2.54
C TRP A 78 -3.71 4.89 1.18
N LEU A 79 -4.82 4.14 1.07
CA LEU A 79 -5.61 4.02 -0.15
C LEU A 79 -6.20 5.36 -0.58
N LEU A 80 -6.76 6.14 0.36
CA LEU A 80 -7.30 7.46 0.09
C LEU A 80 -6.21 8.44 -0.34
N LEU A 81 -5.04 8.40 0.30
CA LEU A 81 -3.90 9.23 -0.04
C LEU A 81 -3.45 9.01 -1.50
N HIS A 82 -3.35 7.74 -1.92
CA HIS A 82 -2.98 7.41 -3.29
C HIS A 82 -4.11 7.66 -4.30
N ARG A 83 -5.37 7.62 -3.88
CA ARG A 83 -6.51 8.03 -4.71
C ARG A 83 -6.43 9.53 -5.05
N ALA A 84 -6.16 10.38 -4.07
CA ALA A 84 -5.97 11.82 -4.30
C ALA A 84 -4.82 12.12 -5.28
N VAL A 85 -3.76 11.30 -5.25
CA VAL A 85 -2.68 11.40 -6.27
C VAL A 85 -3.19 11.03 -7.66
N LYS A 86 -3.96 9.94 -7.78
CA LYS A 86 -4.56 9.51 -9.05
C LYS A 86 -5.53 10.55 -9.63
N GLU A 87 -6.31 11.21 -8.77
CA GLU A 87 -7.26 12.25 -9.16
C GLU A 87 -6.58 13.59 -9.48
N GLY A 88 -5.26 13.70 -9.26
CA GLY A 88 -4.47 14.91 -9.53
C GLY A 88 -4.62 16.00 -8.46
N GLU A 89 -5.31 15.71 -7.36
CA GLU A 89 -5.50 16.61 -6.22
C GLU A 89 -4.21 16.79 -5.40
N MET A 90 -3.28 15.84 -5.51
CA MET A 90 -2.03 15.84 -4.75
C MET A 90 -0.88 15.23 -5.55
N THR A 91 0.35 15.73 -5.36
CA THR A 91 1.53 15.13 -5.99
C THR A 91 2.01 13.89 -5.24
N LEU A 92 2.69 12.96 -5.93
CA LEU A 92 3.27 11.77 -5.29
C LEU A 92 4.29 12.14 -4.19
N THR A 93 5.04 13.22 -4.37
CA THR A 93 6.00 13.73 -3.38
C THR A 93 5.29 14.21 -2.10
N GLN A 94 4.13 14.86 -2.25
CA GLN A 94 3.31 15.30 -1.12
C GLN A 94 2.67 14.10 -0.40
N ALA A 95 2.20 13.11 -1.15
CA ALA A 95 1.72 11.85 -0.58
C ALA A 95 2.80 11.14 0.26
N ASN A 96 4.03 11.05 -0.23
CA ASN A 96 5.12 10.40 0.52
C ASN A 96 5.46 11.13 1.85
N ARG A 97 5.34 12.46 1.87
CA ARG A 97 5.50 13.25 3.11
C ARG A 97 4.39 12.97 4.11
N GLU A 98 3.14 12.94 3.66
CA GLU A 98 1.98 12.62 4.51
C GLU A 98 2.01 11.16 5.00
N LYS A 99 2.41 10.23 4.14
CA LYS A 99 2.58 8.81 4.49
C LYS A 99 3.57 8.60 5.64
N THR A 100 4.64 9.38 5.73
CA THR A 100 5.62 9.26 6.84
C THR A 100 4.97 9.48 8.21
N LYS A 101 3.85 10.22 8.24
CA LYS A 101 3.04 10.43 9.45
C LYS A 101 2.15 9.22 9.78
N VAL A 102 1.86 8.36 8.80
CA VAL A 102 0.99 7.19 8.90
C VAL A 102 1.83 5.91 8.81
N LYS A 103 2.23 5.36 9.96
CA LYS A 103 2.97 4.09 9.99
C LYS A 103 2.03 2.93 9.63
N LEU A 104 2.30 2.25 8.51
CA LEU A 104 1.71 0.96 8.13
C LEU A 104 2.27 -0.20 8.99
N SER A 105 2.20 -0.04 10.31
CA SER A 105 2.70 -1.00 11.29
C SER A 105 1.55 -1.49 12.15
N ALA A 106 0.55 -2.11 11.53
CA ALA A 106 -0.40 -2.93 12.26
C ALA A 106 0.38 -4.12 12.83
N ALA A 107 0.32 -4.29 14.15
CA ALA A 107 1.00 -5.39 14.82
C ALA A 107 0.41 -6.75 14.39
N ASP A 108 1.26 -7.78 14.40
CA ASP A 108 0.91 -9.14 13.99
C ASP A 108 -0.26 -9.71 14.81
N PRO A 109 -1.10 -10.57 14.21
CA PRO A 109 -2.26 -11.13 14.92
C PRO A 109 -1.82 -11.99 16.11
N SER A 110 -2.77 -12.24 17.02
CA SER A 110 -2.61 -13.24 18.08
C SER A 110 -2.30 -14.64 17.52
N PRO A 111 -1.72 -15.56 18.33
CA PRO A 111 -1.45 -16.93 17.91
C PRO A 111 -2.68 -17.61 17.30
N GLU A 112 -2.46 -18.46 16.29
CA GLU A 112 -3.51 -19.10 15.51
C GLU A 112 -4.52 -19.86 16.39
N GLU A 113 -4.04 -20.54 17.44
CA GLU A 113 -4.88 -21.25 18.44
C GLU A 113 -5.89 -20.34 19.14
N MET A 114 -5.56 -19.05 19.33
CA MET A 114 -6.46 -18.07 19.94
C MET A 114 -7.44 -17.50 18.91
N LEU A 115 -7.02 -17.36 17.66
CA LEU A 115 -7.87 -16.89 16.57
C LEU A 115 -8.97 -17.92 16.24
N LEU A 116 -8.63 -19.21 16.24
CA LEU A 116 -9.57 -20.29 15.96
C LEU A 116 -10.75 -20.37 16.94
N LYS A 117 -10.60 -19.77 18.14
CA LYS A 117 -11.65 -19.69 19.16
C LYS A 117 -12.60 -18.50 18.97
N LEU A 118 -12.29 -17.58 18.06
CA LEU A 118 -13.12 -16.43 17.76
C LEU A 118 -14.29 -16.82 16.85
N PRO A 119 -15.35 -16.00 16.75
CA PRO A 119 -16.40 -16.21 15.77
C PRO A 119 -15.84 -16.27 14.35
N GLU A 120 -16.36 -17.18 13.54
CA GLU A 120 -15.88 -17.46 12.17
C GLU A 120 -15.83 -16.18 11.32
N GLN A 121 -16.86 -15.35 11.41
CA GLN A 121 -16.93 -14.09 10.65
C GLN A 121 -15.79 -13.14 11.02
N LEU A 122 -15.43 -13.01 12.29
CA LEU A 122 -14.28 -12.19 12.71
C LEU A 122 -12.97 -12.77 12.20
N GLN A 123 -12.80 -14.10 12.22
CA GLN A 123 -11.61 -14.76 11.67
C GLN A 123 -11.44 -14.45 10.18
N ILE A 124 -12.52 -14.51 9.40
CA ILE A 124 -12.53 -14.20 7.96
C ILE A 124 -12.14 -12.73 7.73
N LEU A 125 -12.71 -11.79 8.49
CA LEU A 125 -12.37 -10.36 8.38
C LEU A 125 -10.89 -10.10 8.70
N ILE A 126 -10.35 -10.74 9.74
CA ILE A 126 -8.93 -10.66 10.10
C ILE A 126 -8.07 -11.20 8.96
N ALA A 127 -8.34 -12.39 8.46
CA ALA A 127 -7.57 -13.00 7.37
C ALA A 127 -7.58 -12.13 6.10
N ARG A 128 -8.76 -11.63 5.68
CA ARG A 128 -8.90 -10.73 4.55
C ARG A 128 -8.10 -9.44 4.74
N SER A 129 -8.13 -8.85 5.95
CA SER A 129 -7.37 -7.63 6.24
C SER A 129 -5.85 -7.84 6.15
N MET A 130 -5.35 -9.02 6.52
CA MET A 130 -3.92 -9.37 6.41
C MET A 130 -3.49 -9.58 4.96
N VAL A 131 -4.33 -10.24 4.16
CA VAL A 131 -4.10 -10.39 2.71
C VAL A 131 -4.06 -9.02 2.05
N LEU A 132 -5.02 -8.16 2.35
CA LEU A 132 -5.06 -6.78 1.85
C LEU A 132 -3.81 -5.99 2.27
N GLN A 133 -3.39 -6.09 3.54
CA GLN A 133 -2.18 -5.43 4.03
C GLN A 133 -0.93 -5.88 3.25
N THR A 134 -0.81 -7.18 2.96
CA THR A 134 0.29 -7.72 2.15
C THR A 134 0.27 -7.16 0.73
N LYS A 135 -0.90 -7.12 0.08
CA LYS A 135 -1.06 -6.55 -1.26
C LYS A 135 -0.70 -5.05 -1.29
N VAL A 136 -1.20 -4.28 -0.33
CA VAL A 136 -0.89 -2.85 -0.18
C VAL A 136 0.59 -2.62 0.07
N ARG A 137 1.23 -3.40 0.94
CA ARG A 137 2.68 -3.31 1.20
C ARG A 137 3.50 -3.59 -0.07
N ARG A 138 3.12 -4.60 -0.86
CA ARG A 138 3.80 -4.91 -2.13
C ARG A 138 3.66 -3.76 -3.13
N LEU A 139 2.45 -3.21 -3.26
CA LEU A 139 2.20 -2.07 -4.14
C LEU A 139 3.01 -0.85 -3.67
N ASP A 140 3.02 -0.59 -2.37
CA ASP A 140 3.78 0.49 -1.75
C ASP A 140 5.27 0.40 -2.08
N VAL A 141 5.89 -0.77 -1.87
CA VAL A 141 7.30 -1.00 -2.24
C VAL A 141 7.54 -0.76 -3.73
N SER A 142 6.64 -1.22 -4.60
CA SER A 142 6.80 -1.02 -6.05
C SER A 142 6.74 0.45 -6.48
N ILE A 143 5.88 1.26 -5.84
CA ILE A 143 5.75 2.70 -6.09
C ILE A 143 7.03 3.44 -5.65
N HIS A 144 7.60 3.05 -4.51
CA HIS A 144 8.79 3.70 -3.95
C HIS A 144 10.08 3.26 -4.67
N ALA A 145 10.20 1.99 -5.06
CA ALA A 145 11.36 1.47 -5.81
C ALA A 145 11.51 2.13 -7.20
N ALA A 146 10.39 2.47 -7.84
CA ALA A 146 10.41 3.24 -9.09
C ALA A 146 10.98 4.66 -8.89
N THR A 147 10.85 5.23 -7.69
CA THR A 147 11.31 6.60 -7.38
C THR A 147 12.83 6.65 -7.10
N THR A 148 13.40 5.58 -6.51
CA THR A 148 14.84 5.50 -6.20
C THR A 148 15.73 5.21 -7.40
N THR A 149 15.14 4.85 -8.55
CA THR A 149 15.87 4.70 -9.82
C THR A 149 16.04 6.07 -10.51
N HIS A 150 16.55 7.06 -9.76
CA HIS A 150 17.21 8.18 -10.41
C HIS A 150 18.54 7.63 -10.94
N ALA A 151 18.57 7.26 -12.22
CA ALA A 151 19.82 7.06 -12.94
C ALA A 151 20.71 8.29 -12.70
N PRO A 152 22.03 8.13 -12.49
CA PRO A 152 22.91 9.27 -12.29
C PRO A 152 22.69 10.26 -13.43
N ILE A 153 22.43 11.52 -13.09
CA ILE A 153 22.29 12.62 -14.04
C ILE A 153 23.63 12.74 -14.76
N GLY A 154 23.71 12.07 -15.90
CA GLY A 154 24.93 11.92 -16.67
C GLY A 154 24.62 11.05 -17.88
N ASN A 155 25.04 11.49 -19.06
CA ASN A 155 24.82 10.76 -20.30
C ASN A 155 25.39 9.33 -20.14
N PRO A 156 24.56 8.27 -20.19
CA PRO A 156 24.96 6.88 -19.92
C PRO A 156 25.98 6.35 -20.92
N LEU A 157 26.21 7.08 -22.01
CA LEU A 157 27.19 6.78 -23.05
C LEU A 157 28.57 7.35 -22.75
N VAL A 158 28.74 8.25 -21.78
CA VAL A 158 30.04 8.85 -21.44
C VAL A 158 31.08 7.80 -21.01
N PRO A 159 30.75 6.80 -20.16
CA PRO A 159 31.68 5.72 -19.86
C PRO A 159 32.05 4.86 -21.08
N GLN A 160 31.13 4.73 -22.04
CA GLN A 160 31.34 3.95 -23.26
C GLN A 160 32.20 4.71 -24.27
N LEU A 161 31.97 6.02 -24.43
CA LEU A 161 32.78 6.94 -25.24
C LEU A 161 34.22 7.04 -24.72
N ASN A 162 34.39 7.08 -23.40
CA ASN A 162 35.73 7.10 -22.79
C ASN A 162 36.50 5.79 -23.02
N ARG A 163 35.82 4.62 -23.01
CA ARG A 163 36.45 3.35 -23.39
C ARG A 163 36.84 3.32 -24.86
N LEU A 164 36.00 3.86 -25.74
CA LEU A 164 36.30 3.92 -27.17
C LEU A 164 37.51 4.82 -27.42
N LYS A 165 37.56 6.03 -26.84
CA LYS A 165 38.73 6.91 -26.93
C LYS A 165 40.01 6.25 -26.43
N ALA A 166 39.97 5.60 -25.27
CA ALA A 166 41.13 4.92 -24.71
C ALA A 166 41.64 3.74 -25.57
N ALA A 167 40.79 3.14 -26.40
CA ALA A 167 41.18 2.07 -27.32
C ALA A 167 41.81 2.60 -28.62
N PHE A 168 41.54 3.85 -29.00
CA PHE A 168 42.08 4.50 -30.21
C PHE A 168 43.26 5.44 -29.95
N GLU A 169 43.58 5.74 -28.68
CA GLU A 169 44.74 6.56 -28.26
C GLU A 169 45.99 5.71 -27.92
N ARG A 170 46.06 4.45 -28.39
CA ARG A 170 47.28 3.63 -28.48
C ARG A 170 47.62 3.37 -29.94
#